data_AF-A0A2D0H8N8-F1
#
_entry.id   AF-A0A2D0H8N8-F1
#
_cell.length_a   1.000
_cell.length_b   1.000
_cell.length_c   1.000
_cell.angle_alpha   90.00
_cell.angle_beta   90.00
_cell.angle_gamma   90.00
#
_symmetry.space_group_name_H-M   'P 1'
#
loop_
_entity.id
_entity.type
_entity.pdbx_description
1 polymer ?
#
loop_
_entity_poly.entity_id
_entity_poly.type
_entity_poly.pdbx_seq_one_letter_code
_entity_poly.pdbx_strand_id
1 'polypeptide(L)'
;KDEQIIGLQSASRDVTEREKLLGELKVSLAKERELNELREKFVSTASHQFRTPLTVIQSGVEIMDMYMDDLPEEKQVKFKKQFTKIQEEVSRLEYLMNDVLLLGRANAARTPFHPERKSLVTYCTNILDNKYNNRYGAERQVLVAVEGDEAPVSFDEKLIGHAFENILNNAYKYSTKGNIFSISFLEKAR
;
A
#
# COMPACT_ATOMS: atom_id res chain seq x y z
N LYS A 1 -40.38 18.10 57.86
CA LYS A 1 -41.25 18.58 56.76
C LYS A 1 -41.04 17.55 55.69
N ASP A 2 -41.87 16.52 55.75
CA ASP A 2 -41.53 15.23 55.20
C ASP A 2 -42.08 15.16 53.78
N GLU A 3 -41.21 14.93 52.81
CA GLU A 3 -41.59 14.76 51.41
C GLU A 3 -42.40 13.47 51.26
N GLN A 4 -43.72 13.62 51.14
CA GLN A 4 -44.63 12.50 50.96
C GLN A 4 -44.87 12.27 49.46
N ILE A 5 -44.54 11.07 48.97
CA ILE A 5 -44.75 10.68 47.57
C ILE A 5 -46.26 10.65 47.29
N ILE A 6 -46.71 11.47 46.32
CA ILE A 6 -48.14 11.66 45.97
C ILE A 6 -48.64 10.81 44.79
N GLY A 7 -47.76 10.07 44.11
CA GLY A 7 -48.17 9.17 43.04
C GLY A 7 -47.03 8.66 42.17
N LEU A 8 -47.31 7.62 41.39
CA LEU A 8 -46.41 7.04 40.40
C LEU A 8 -47.03 7.23 39.00
N GLN A 9 -46.29 7.86 38.09
CA GLN A 9 -46.65 7.88 36.68
C GLN A 9 -45.67 7.00 35.91
N SER A 10 -46.18 6.07 35.09
CA SER A 10 -45.38 5.30 34.15
C SER A 10 -45.87 5.53 32.73
N ALA A 11 -44.94 5.54 31.78
CA ALA A 11 -45.22 5.55 30.36
C ALA A 11 -44.50 4.33 29.73
N SER A 12 -45.25 3.53 28.99
CA SER A 12 -44.72 2.36 28.27
C SER A 12 -44.80 2.64 26.78
N ARG A 13 -43.70 2.44 26.06
CA ARG A 13 -43.66 2.53 24.60
C ARG A 13 -43.30 1.16 24.05
N ASP A 14 -44.03 0.70 23.05
CA ASP A 14 -43.65 -0.50 22.31
C ASP A 14 -42.34 -0.24 21.55
N VAL A 15 -41.32 -1.02 21.87
CA VAL A 15 -39.99 -0.98 21.27
C VAL A 15 -39.67 -2.27 20.52
N THR A 16 -40.64 -3.19 20.39
CA THR A 16 -40.42 -4.55 19.87
C THR A 16 -39.81 -4.55 18.47
N GLU A 17 -40.36 -3.76 17.55
CA GLU A 17 -39.86 -3.65 16.17
C GLU A 17 -38.44 -3.05 16.13
N ARG A 18 -38.18 -2.02 16.93
CA ARG A 18 -36.86 -1.39 17.02
C ARG A 18 -35.81 -2.34 17.57
N GLU A 19 -36.12 -3.06 18.65
CA GLU A 19 -35.21 -4.05 19.24
C GLU A 19 -34.94 -5.20 18.27
N LYS A 20 -35.94 -5.64 17.51
CA LYS A 20 -35.77 -6.64 16.45
C LYS A 20 -34.81 -6.16 15.36
N LEU A 21 -35.02 -4.95 14.82
CA LEU A 21 -34.15 -4.36 13.80
C LEU A 21 -32.71 -4.15 14.32
N LEU A 22 -32.56 -3.72 15.58
CA LEU A 22 -31.23 -3.61 16.21
C LEU A 22 -30.55 -4.97 16.37
N GLY A 23 -31.31 -6.02 16.69
CA GLY A 23 -30.83 -7.40 16.74
C GLY A 23 -30.35 -7.88 15.37
N GLU A 24 -31.17 -7.71 14.34
CA GLU A 24 -30.85 -8.07 12.95
C GLU A 24 -29.60 -7.32 12.45
N LEU A 25 -29.51 -6.01 12.74
CA LEU A 25 -28.35 -5.19 12.40
C LEU A 25 -27.08 -5.67 13.11
N LYS A 26 -27.15 -6.00 14.41
CA LYS A 26 -26.01 -6.53 15.16
C LYS A 26 -25.52 -7.86 14.59
N VAL A 27 -26.44 -8.76 14.23
CA VAL A 27 -26.10 -10.05 13.61
C VAL A 27 -25.47 -9.84 12.23
N SER A 28 -26.05 -8.96 11.41
CA SER A 28 -25.51 -8.63 10.09
C SER A 28 -24.10 -8.04 10.18
N LEU A 29 -23.88 -7.09 11.10
CA LEU A 29 -22.57 -6.48 11.34
C LEU A 29 -21.54 -7.49 11.86
N ALA A 30 -21.94 -8.40 12.75
CA ALA A 30 -21.05 -9.45 13.24
C ALA A 30 -20.62 -10.39 12.09
N LYS A 31 -21.56 -10.78 11.23
CA LYS A 31 -21.29 -11.63 10.06
C LYS A 31 -20.39 -10.93 9.03
N GLU A 32 -20.61 -9.64 8.79
CA GLU A 32 -19.76 -8.84 7.92
C GLU A 32 -18.32 -8.75 8.45
N ARG A 33 -18.16 -8.54 9.76
CA ARG A 33 -16.84 -8.54 10.41
C ARG A 33 -16.13 -9.87 10.29
N GLU A 34 -16.83 -10.98 10.53
CA GLU A 34 -16.26 -12.33 10.39
C GLU A 34 -15.80 -12.61 8.95
N LEU A 35 -16.62 -12.23 7.96
CA LEU A 35 -16.25 -12.36 6.54
C LEU A 35 -15.03 -11.51 6.19
N ASN A 36 -14.93 -10.28 6.71
CA ASN A 36 -13.78 -9.42 6.49
C ASN A 36 -12.51 -9.99 7.11
N GLU A 37 -12.57 -10.51 8.35
CA GLU A 37 -11.43 -11.15 9.00
C GLU A 37 -10.96 -12.40 8.24
N LEU A 38 -11.90 -13.22 7.74
CA LEU A 38 -11.56 -14.40 6.93
C LEU A 38 -10.91 -14.00 5.60
N ARG A 39 -11.42 -12.96 4.94
CA ARG A 39 -10.86 -12.42 3.70
C ARG A 39 -9.45 -11.89 3.91
N GLU A 40 -9.21 -11.15 4.99
CA GLU A 40 -7.89 -10.63 5.35
C GLU A 40 -6.90 -11.77 5.61
N LYS A 41 -7.30 -12.78 6.40
CA LYS A 41 -6.47 -13.95 6.68
C LYS A 41 -6.12 -14.72 5.42
N PHE A 42 -7.08 -14.94 4.53
CA PHE A 42 -6.86 -15.62 3.25
C PHE A 42 -5.82 -14.88 2.40
N VAL A 43 -5.99 -13.56 2.23
CA VAL A 43 -5.06 -12.73 1.48
C VAL A 43 -3.67 -12.74 2.11
N SER A 44 -3.58 -12.62 3.45
CA SER A 44 -2.31 -12.66 4.18
C SER A 44 -1.57 -13.98 3.97
N THR A 45 -2.27 -15.10 4.13
CA THR A 45 -1.69 -16.44 3.96
C THR A 45 -1.27 -16.67 2.51
N ALA A 46 -2.13 -16.38 1.54
CA ALA A 46 -1.81 -16.50 0.12
C ALA A 46 -0.52 -15.74 -0.22
N SER A 47 -0.37 -14.51 0.30
CA SER A 47 0.78 -13.68 -0.03
C SER A 47 2.10 -14.19 0.53
N HIS A 48 2.08 -14.72 1.75
CA HIS A 48 3.25 -15.41 2.28
C HIS A 48 3.62 -16.64 1.45
N GLN A 49 2.62 -17.42 1.02
CA GLN A 49 2.85 -18.61 0.20
C GLN A 49 3.34 -18.28 -1.22
N PHE A 50 2.99 -17.12 -1.78
CA PHE A 50 3.49 -16.66 -3.09
C PHE A 50 4.85 -15.98 -3.03
N ARG A 51 5.22 -15.35 -1.91
CA ARG A 51 6.53 -14.66 -1.79
C ARG A 51 7.69 -15.65 -1.95
N THR A 52 7.63 -16.81 -1.31
CA THR A 52 8.68 -17.84 -1.40
C THR A 52 8.98 -18.32 -2.83
N PRO A 53 8.00 -18.78 -3.63
CA PRO A 53 8.27 -19.21 -5.00
C PRO A 53 8.73 -18.04 -5.89
N LEU A 54 8.25 -16.81 -5.67
CA LEU A 54 8.76 -15.63 -6.40
C LEU A 54 10.23 -15.36 -6.09
N THR A 55 10.64 -15.43 -4.82
CA THR A 55 12.05 -15.31 -4.42
C THR A 55 12.91 -16.40 -5.07
N VAL A 56 12.42 -17.64 -5.13
CA VAL A 56 13.15 -18.74 -5.79
C VAL A 56 13.31 -18.44 -7.29
N ILE A 57 12.26 -18.01 -7.98
CA ILE A 57 12.35 -17.65 -9.41
C ILE A 57 13.35 -16.50 -9.60
N GLN A 58 13.27 -15.46 -8.77
CA GLN A 58 14.19 -14.33 -8.84
C GLN A 58 15.65 -14.76 -8.66
N SER A 59 15.94 -15.56 -7.62
CA SER A 59 17.29 -16.09 -7.38
C SER A 59 17.79 -16.97 -8.53
N GLY A 60 16.90 -17.77 -9.13
CA GLY A 60 17.24 -18.60 -10.28
C GLY A 60 17.64 -17.76 -11.49
N VAL A 61 16.93 -16.65 -11.73
CA VAL A 61 17.28 -15.72 -12.81
C VAL A 61 18.60 -15.00 -12.52
N GLU A 62 18.82 -14.55 -11.28
CA GLU A 62 20.09 -13.91 -10.88
C GLU A 62 21.29 -14.86 -11.02
N ILE A 63 21.14 -16.12 -10.63
CA ILE A 63 22.17 -17.16 -10.82
C ILE A 63 22.44 -17.37 -12.30
N MET A 64 21.40 -17.46 -13.14
CA MET A 64 21.58 -17.63 -14.58
C MET A 64 22.23 -16.41 -15.24
N ASP A 65 21.97 -15.20 -14.75
CA ASP A 65 22.62 -13.97 -15.21
C ASP A 65 24.12 -13.99 -14.90
N MET A 66 24.53 -14.51 -13.73
CA MET A 66 25.95 -14.66 -13.36
C MET A 66 26.73 -15.62 -14.27
N TYR A 67 26.07 -16.63 -14.86
CA TYR A 67 26.71 -17.57 -15.80
C TYR A 67 26.61 -17.14 -17.26
N MET A 68 26.14 -15.91 -17.55
CA MET A 68 26.02 -15.42 -18.91
C MET A 68 27.35 -15.23 -19.61
N ASP A 69 28.36 -14.78 -18.87
CA ASP A 69 29.65 -14.37 -19.45
C ASP A 69 30.37 -15.54 -20.13
N ASP A 70 30.04 -16.79 -19.75
CA ASP A 70 30.58 -18.02 -20.33
C ASP A 70 29.86 -18.50 -21.61
N LEU A 71 28.74 -17.87 -21.99
CA LEU A 71 27.97 -18.23 -23.19
C LEU A 71 28.48 -17.51 -24.45
N PRO A 72 28.33 -18.11 -25.64
CA PRO A 72 28.55 -17.40 -26.91
C PRO A 72 27.69 -16.14 -27.00
N GLU A 73 28.27 -15.05 -27.52
CA GLU A 73 27.68 -13.69 -27.56
C GLU A 73 26.26 -13.67 -28.17
N GLU A 74 26.02 -14.48 -29.21
CA GLU A 74 24.71 -14.61 -29.87
C GLU A 74 23.62 -15.23 -28.95
N LYS A 75 24.03 -16.09 -28.01
CA LYS A 75 23.15 -16.67 -26.99
C LYS A 75 22.96 -15.71 -25.82
N GLN A 76 24.00 -14.98 -25.40
CA GLN A 76 23.92 -13.99 -24.32
C GLN A 76 22.79 -12.99 -24.56
N VAL A 77 22.71 -12.40 -25.76
CA VAL A 77 21.66 -11.40 -26.08
C VAL A 77 20.24 -11.96 -25.94
N LYS A 78 20.01 -13.20 -26.41
CA LYS A 78 18.70 -13.86 -26.31
C LYS A 78 18.33 -14.20 -24.88
N PHE A 79 19.27 -14.77 -24.12
CA PHE A 79 19.04 -15.11 -22.72
C PHE A 79 18.82 -13.84 -21.87
N LYS A 80 19.56 -12.76 -22.14
CA LYS A 80 19.49 -11.51 -21.35
C LYS A 80 18.12 -10.89 -21.47
N LYS A 81 17.61 -10.84 -22.71
CA LYS A 81 16.24 -10.39 -22.98
C LYS A 81 15.19 -11.24 -22.27
N GLN A 82 15.36 -12.56 -22.18
CA GLN A 82 14.40 -13.45 -21.53
C GLN A 82 14.47 -13.34 -20.01
N PHE A 83 15.67 -13.22 -19.44
CA PHE A 83 15.90 -13.06 -18.00
C PHE A 83 15.37 -11.73 -17.48
N THR A 84 15.64 -10.62 -18.19
CA THR A 84 15.06 -9.32 -17.86
C THR A 84 13.53 -9.38 -17.83
N LYS A 85 12.90 -10.07 -18.80
CA LYS A 85 11.44 -10.26 -18.79
C LYS A 85 10.94 -11.08 -17.60
N ILE A 86 11.64 -12.13 -17.21
CA ILE A 86 11.23 -12.94 -16.03
C ILE A 86 11.36 -12.10 -14.76
N GLN A 87 12.46 -11.35 -14.59
CA GLN A 87 12.63 -10.42 -13.47
C GLN A 87 11.51 -9.37 -13.40
N GLU A 88 11.14 -8.79 -14.55
CA GLU A 88 10.04 -7.84 -14.65
C GLU A 88 8.70 -8.45 -14.24
N GLU A 89 8.34 -9.64 -14.73
CA GLU A 89 7.08 -10.31 -14.37
C GLU A 89 7.05 -10.77 -12.91
N VAL A 90 8.18 -11.24 -12.36
CA VAL A 90 8.29 -11.60 -10.93
C VAL A 90 8.09 -10.36 -10.05
N SER A 91 8.76 -9.25 -10.39
CA SER A 91 8.61 -7.97 -9.68
C SER A 91 7.17 -7.46 -9.74
N ARG A 92 6.52 -7.60 -10.91
CA ARG A 92 5.12 -7.25 -11.10
C ARG A 92 4.18 -8.12 -10.26
N LEU A 93 4.45 -9.43 -10.17
CA LEU A 93 3.68 -10.35 -9.33
C LEU A 93 3.81 -9.99 -7.84
N GLU A 94 5.03 -9.69 -7.39
CA GLU A 94 5.25 -9.24 -6.01
C GLU A 94 4.50 -7.94 -5.70
N TYR A 95 4.50 -6.99 -6.64
CA TYR A 95 3.74 -5.75 -6.52
C TYR A 95 2.24 -6.01 -6.39
N LEU A 96 1.66 -6.81 -7.29
CA LEU A 96 0.23 -7.17 -7.24
C LEU A 96 -0.13 -7.87 -5.93
N MET A 97 0.74 -8.74 -5.43
CA MET A 97 0.53 -9.41 -4.14
C MET A 97 0.51 -8.42 -2.97
N ASN A 98 1.42 -7.45 -2.95
CA ASN A 98 1.46 -6.40 -1.93
C ASN A 98 0.23 -5.48 -2.00
N ASP A 99 -0.27 -5.17 -3.21
CA ASP A 99 -1.50 -4.39 -3.39
C ASP A 99 -2.73 -5.13 -2.86
N VAL A 100 -2.86 -6.44 -3.15
CA VAL A 100 -3.97 -7.26 -2.64
C VAL A 100 -3.92 -7.32 -1.10
N LEU A 101 -2.74 -7.46 -0.50
CA LEU A 101 -2.55 -7.38 0.95
C LEU A 101 -3.04 -6.06 1.54
N LEU A 102 -2.62 -4.95 0.94
CA LEU A 102 -2.97 -3.61 1.41
C LEU A 102 -4.49 -3.40 1.35
N LEU A 103 -5.13 -3.79 0.25
CA LEU A 103 -6.59 -3.78 0.10
C LEU A 103 -7.29 -4.69 1.12
N GLY A 104 -6.73 -5.87 1.41
CA GLY A 104 -7.24 -6.78 2.43
C GLY A 104 -7.26 -6.16 3.81
N ARG A 105 -6.18 -5.48 4.20
CA ARG A 105 -6.03 -4.82 5.52
C ARG A 105 -6.83 -3.53 5.65
N ALA A 106 -6.90 -2.74 4.58
CA ALA A 106 -7.60 -1.45 4.58
C ALA A 106 -9.12 -1.59 4.85
N ASN A 107 -9.75 -2.66 4.35
CA ASN A 107 -11.19 -2.91 4.55
C ASN A 107 -11.54 -3.34 5.98
N ALA A 108 -10.57 -3.80 6.78
CA ALA A 108 -10.80 -4.29 8.13
C ALA A 108 -10.64 -3.19 9.22
N ALA A 109 -10.32 -1.94 8.84
CA ALA A 109 -9.95 -0.85 9.77
C ALA A 109 -8.74 -1.19 10.67
N ARG A 110 -7.90 -2.17 10.28
CA ARG A 110 -6.78 -2.71 11.07
C ARG A 110 -5.41 -2.54 10.41
N THR A 111 -5.26 -1.66 9.43
CA THR A 111 -3.91 -1.35 8.92
C THR A 111 -3.08 -0.74 10.06
N PRO A 112 -2.00 -1.41 10.53
CA PRO A 112 -1.16 -0.84 11.56
C PRO A 112 -0.57 0.47 11.03
N PHE A 113 -0.88 1.57 11.71
CA PHE A 113 -0.39 2.90 11.37
C PHE A 113 0.68 3.28 12.39
N HIS A 114 1.93 3.30 11.94
CA HIS A 114 3.10 3.60 12.76
C HIS A 114 3.77 4.88 12.24
N PRO A 115 3.18 6.06 12.49
CA PRO A 115 3.72 7.31 11.99
C PRO A 115 4.99 7.71 12.74
N GLU A 116 5.99 8.15 11.99
CA GLU A 116 7.24 8.69 12.51
C GLU A 116 7.46 10.11 11.99
N ARG A 117 8.08 10.97 12.80
CA ARG A 117 8.42 12.36 12.42
C ARG A 117 9.73 12.37 11.65
N LYS A 118 9.66 12.48 10.32
CA LYS A 118 10.81 12.45 9.40
C LYS A 118 10.64 13.47 8.26
N SER A 119 11.72 13.73 7.50
CA SER A 119 11.64 14.54 6.27
C SER A 119 10.97 13.72 5.17
N LEU A 120 9.78 14.17 4.75
CA LEU A 120 9.08 13.57 3.60
C LEU A 120 9.83 13.81 2.29
N VAL A 121 10.48 14.98 2.16
CA VAL A 121 11.29 15.32 0.99
C VAL A 121 12.42 14.32 0.83
N THR A 122 13.22 14.11 1.88
CA THR A 122 14.35 13.17 1.84
C THR A 122 13.87 11.74 1.56
N TYR A 123 12.76 11.33 2.18
CA TYR A 123 12.18 9.99 1.96
C TYR A 123 11.75 9.78 0.49
N CYS A 124 10.99 10.71 -0.08
CA CYS A 124 10.54 10.63 -1.47
C CYS A 124 11.70 10.71 -2.47
N THR A 125 12.68 11.61 -2.25
CA THR A 125 13.86 11.72 -3.11
C THR A 125 14.67 10.42 -3.10
N ASN A 126 14.86 9.80 -1.93
CA ASN A 126 15.56 8.50 -1.84
C ASN A 126 14.87 7.39 -2.63
N ILE A 127 13.54 7.34 -2.64
CA ILE A 127 12.79 6.35 -3.45
C ILE A 127 12.97 6.63 -4.94
N LEU A 128 12.84 7.90 -5.34
CA LEU A 128 12.99 8.34 -6.73
C LEU A 128 14.36 7.99 -7.28
N ASP A 129 15.42 8.36 -6.58
CA ASP A 129 16.78 8.19 -7.07
C ASP A 129 17.19 6.72 -7.10
N ASN A 130 16.94 5.98 -6.02
CA ASN A 130 17.39 4.59 -5.92
C ASN A 130 16.61 3.65 -6.86
N LYS A 131 15.32 3.89 -7.11
CA LYS A 131 14.47 2.93 -7.85
C LYS A 131 14.09 3.37 -9.26
N TYR A 132 13.99 4.68 -9.52
CA TYR A 132 13.42 5.19 -10.76
C TYR A 132 14.43 5.98 -11.60
N ASN A 133 14.99 7.07 -11.08
CA ASN A 133 15.88 7.95 -11.85
C ASN A 133 17.16 7.25 -12.32
N ASN A 134 17.65 6.24 -11.60
CA ASN A 134 18.77 5.39 -12.03
C ASN A 134 18.42 4.40 -13.15
N ARG A 135 17.13 4.16 -13.41
CA ARG A 135 16.64 3.15 -14.36
C ARG A 135 16.25 3.74 -15.73
N TYR A 136 16.07 5.05 -15.81
CA TYR A 136 15.62 5.75 -17.02
C TYR A 136 16.62 6.84 -17.44
N GLY A 137 16.67 7.15 -18.74
CA GLY A 137 17.49 8.24 -19.28
C GLY A 137 17.13 9.61 -18.69
N ALA A 138 18.08 10.55 -18.75
CA ALA A 138 17.93 11.89 -18.17
C ALA A 138 16.65 12.61 -18.64
N GLU A 139 16.20 12.36 -19.86
CA GLU A 139 14.98 12.93 -20.44
C GLU A 139 13.68 12.43 -19.83
N ARG A 140 13.70 11.37 -19.01
CA ARG A 140 12.54 10.79 -18.31
C ARG A 140 12.63 10.87 -16.79
N GLN A 141 13.65 11.53 -16.24
CA GLN A 141 13.82 11.66 -14.80
C GLN A 141 12.69 12.50 -14.19
N VAL A 142 12.32 12.16 -12.96
CA VAL A 142 11.37 12.94 -12.17
C VAL A 142 12.15 13.86 -11.25
N LEU A 143 11.85 15.17 -11.34
CA LEU A 143 12.44 16.20 -10.49
C LEU A 143 11.54 16.48 -9.29
N VAL A 144 12.12 16.56 -8.10
CA VAL A 144 11.40 16.95 -6.89
C VAL A 144 11.43 18.47 -6.77
N ALA A 145 10.26 19.10 -6.76
CA ALA A 145 10.09 20.50 -6.42
C ALA A 145 9.54 20.60 -4.99
N VAL A 146 10.09 21.50 -4.18
CA VAL A 146 9.62 21.75 -2.82
C VAL A 146 9.16 23.18 -2.72
N GLU A 147 7.95 23.38 -2.22
CA GLU A 147 7.35 24.70 -2.00
C GLU A 147 7.07 24.90 -0.51
N GLY A 148 7.46 26.05 0.03
CA GLY A 148 7.34 26.37 1.46
C GLY A 148 8.52 25.88 2.30
N ASP A 149 8.42 26.09 3.62
CA ASP A 149 9.49 25.71 4.55
C ASP A 149 9.43 24.21 4.87
N GLU A 150 10.49 23.49 4.52
CA GLU A 150 10.59 22.07 4.83
C GLU A 150 10.54 21.83 6.34
N ALA A 151 9.61 20.98 6.75
CA ALA A 151 9.48 20.56 8.14
C ALA A 151 9.33 19.05 8.24
N PRO A 152 9.83 18.41 9.31
CA PRO A 152 9.54 17.01 9.58
C PRO A 152 8.03 16.80 9.67
N VAL A 153 7.50 15.82 8.95
CA VAL A 153 6.07 15.47 8.97
C VAL A 153 5.90 14.09 9.58
N SER A 154 4.75 13.87 10.23
CA SER A 154 4.42 12.60 10.88
C SER A 154 3.72 11.71 9.87
N PHE A 155 4.39 10.66 9.40
CA PHE A 155 3.81 9.74 8.41
C PHE A 155 4.34 8.31 8.61
N ASP A 156 3.58 7.32 8.14
CA ASP A 156 4.03 5.93 8.07
C ASP A 156 4.77 5.72 6.76
N GLU A 157 6.06 5.39 6.84
CA GLU A 157 6.92 5.21 5.67
C GLU A 157 6.38 4.14 4.72
N LYS A 158 5.86 3.02 5.22
CA LYS A 158 5.38 1.94 4.35
C LYS A 158 4.16 2.39 3.55
N LEU A 159 3.22 3.07 4.22
CA LEU A 159 2.00 3.53 3.57
C LEU A 159 2.27 4.64 2.55
N ILE A 160 3.11 5.62 2.92
CA ILE A 160 3.52 6.69 1.99
C ILE A 160 4.33 6.10 0.83
N GLY A 161 5.26 5.18 1.10
CA GLY A 161 6.05 4.50 0.08
C GLY A 161 5.16 3.79 -0.94
N HIS A 162 4.17 3.02 -0.49
CA HIS A 162 3.21 2.35 -1.38
C HIS A 162 2.37 3.33 -2.21
N ALA A 163 1.87 4.41 -1.60
CA ALA A 163 1.10 5.42 -2.31
C ALA A 163 1.97 6.13 -3.37
N PHE A 164 3.20 6.46 -3.00
CA PHE A 164 4.14 7.15 -3.86
C PHE A 164 4.59 6.26 -5.03
N GLU A 165 4.93 5.00 -4.79
CA GLU A 165 5.26 4.02 -5.84
C GLU A 165 4.09 3.82 -6.82
N ASN A 166 2.84 3.79 -6.33
CA ASN A 166 1.67 3.74 -7.20
C ASN A 166 1.60 4.94 -8.17
N ILE A 167 1.86 6.15 -7.66
CA ILE A 167 1.87 7.37 -8.47
C ILE A 167 3.03 7.35 -9.47
N LEU A 168 4.24 7.00 -9.02
CA LEU A 168 5.43 6.93 -9.87
C LEU A 168 5.29 5.87 -10.97
N ASN A 169 4.79 4.68 -10.64
CA ASN A 169 4.54 3.63 -11.63
C ASN A 169 3.58 4.12 -12.72
N ASN A 170 2.53 4.85 -12.34
CA ASN A 170 1.65 5.48 -13.32
C ASN A 170 2.38 6.56 -14.14
N ALA A 171 3.15 7.44 -13.50
CA ALA A 171 3.89 8.50 -14.19
C ALA A 171 4.87 7.93 -15.23
N TYR A 172 5.66 6.91 -14.88
CA TYR A 172 6.63 6.29 -15.80
C TYR A 172 5.98 5.41 -16.87
N LYS A 173 4.82 4.83 -16.60
CA LYS A 173 4.08 4.03 -17.58
C LYS A 173 3.44 4.89 -18.67
N TYR A 174 2.92 6.07 -18.31
CA TYR A 174 2.12 6.90 -19.20
C TYR A 174 2.83 8.17 -19.70
N SER A 175 3.92 8.60 -19.07
CA SER A 175 4.68 9.77 -19.51
C SER A 175 5.89 9.39 -20.37
N THR A 176 6.06 10.10 -21.49
CA THR A 176 7.17 9.93 -22.44
C THR A 176 8.32 10.91 -22.20
N LYS A 177 8.18 11.83 -21.22
CA LYS A 177 9.18 12.82 -20.82
C LYS A 177 9.28 12.85 -19.28
N GLY A 178 10.31 13.53 -18.76
CA GLY A 178 10.49 13.78 -17.34
C GLY A 178 9.30 14.53 -16.76
N ASN A 179 9.01 14.27 -15.49
CA ASN A 179 7.89 14.90 -14.78
C ASN A 179 8.41 15.65 -13.56
N ILE A 180 7.59 16.55 -13.02
CA ILE A 180 7.90 17.24 -11.76
C ILE A 180 6.96 16.69 -10.69
N PHE A 181 7.52 16.22 -9.58
CA PHE A 181 6.78 15.87 -8.38
C PHE A 181 6.93 17.02 -7.37
N SER A 182 5.83 17.74 -7.10
CA SER A 182 5.84 18.88 -6.18
C SER A 182 5.38 18.46 -4.78
N ILE A 183 6.13 18.88 -3.75
CA ILE A 183 5.79 18.76 -2.34
C ILE A 183 5.62 20.16 -1.77
N SER A 184 4.39 20.56 -1.46
CA SER A 184 4.08 21.89 -0.91
C SER A 184 3.75 21.78 0.58
N PHE A 185 4.50 22.51 1.42
CA PHE A 185 4.25 22.67 2.84
C PHE A 185 3.30 23.84 3.07
N LEU A 186 2.07 23.55 3.48
CA LEU A 186 1.07 24.57 3.80
C LEU A 186 1.24 25.04 5.25
N GLU A 187 1.26 26.36 5.48
CA GLU A 187 1.19 26.91 6.84
C GLU A 187 -0.07 26.43 7.54
N LYS A 188 0.06 26.10 8.84
CA LYS A 188 -1.07 25.71 9.68
C LYS A 188 -2.09 26.85 9.69
N ALA A 189 -3.28 26.61 9.15
CA ALA A 189 -4.42 27.49 9.37
C ALA A 189 -4.61 27.65 10.89
N ARG A 190 -4.48 28.90 11.37
CA ARG A 190 -4.69 29.27 12.77
C ARG A 190 -6.13 29.04 13.20
#